data_AF-A0A1G1T821-F1
#
_entry.id   AF-A0A1G1T821-F1
#
_cell.length_a   1.000
_cell.length_b   1.000
_cell.length_c   1.000
_cell.angle_alpha   90.00
_cell.angle_beta   90.00
_cell.angle_gamma   90.00
#
_symmetry.space_group_name_H-M   'P 1'
#
loop_
_entity.id
_entity.type
_entity.pdbx_description
1 polymer ?
#
loop_
_entity_poly.entity_id
_entity_poly.type
_entity_poly.pdbx_seq_one_letter_code
_entity_poly.pdbx_strand_id
1 'polypeptide(L)' 'MVDNDSLLTTECGRRRMVEVILRITKGTRIEPKPYEQMLLDQFVRGELTVDHVLILLNAVNFR' A
#
# COMPACT_ATOMS: atom_id res chain seq x y z
N MET A 1 -22.16 1.54 -9.31
CA MET A 1 -21.09 2.51 -8.98
C MET A 1 -20.24 1.83 -7.93
N VAL A 2 -18.94 1.66 -8.17
CA VAL A 2 -18.04 1.10 -7.15
C VAL A 2 -17.80 2.24 -6.16
N ASP A 3 -18.25 2.08 -4.92
CA ASP A 3 -17.97 3.01 -3.82
C ASP A 3 -16.46 3.05 -3.56
N ASN A 4 -15.75 3.91 -4.30
CA ASN A 4 -14.31 4.11 -4.17
C ASN A 4 -13.92 4.56 -2.75
N ASP A 5 -14.84 5.19 -2.03
CA ASP A 5 -14.63 5.64 -0.65
C ASP A 5 -14.43 4.45 0.31
N SER A 6 -15.10 3.32 0.06
CA SER A 6 -14.95 2.09 0.86
C SER A 6 -13.58 1.43 0.71
N LEU A 7 -12.89 1.67 -0.42
CA LEU A 7 -11.62 1.01 -0.75
C LEU A 7 -10.43 1.53 0.07
N LEU A 8 -10.46 2.79 0.52
CA LEU A 8 -9.37 3.37 1.31
C LEU A 8 -9.73 3.51 2.79
N THR A 9 -11.02 3.60 3.11
CA THR A 9 -11.51 3.83 4.48
C THR A 9 -11.62 2.54 5.29
N THR A 10 -11.96 1.40 4.66
CA THR A 10 -12.10 0.12 5.35
C THR A 10 -10.86 -0.76 5.18
N GLU A 11 -10.51 -1.54 6.21
CA GLU A 11 -9.44 -2.54 6.12
C GLU A 11 -9.67 -3.52 4.95
N CYS A 12 -10.91 -4.00 4.78
CA CYS A 12 -11.26 -4.92 3.70
C CYS A 12 -11.05 -4.27 2.32
N GLY A 13 -11.40 -3.00 2.19
CA GLY A 13 -11.14 -2.20 0.98
C GLY A 13 -9.64 -2.08 0.71
N ARG A 14 -8.87 -1.68 1.73
CA ARG A 14 -7.41 -1.51 1.61
C ARG A 14 -6.74 -2.82 1.23
N ARG A 15 -7.13 -3.93 1.85
CA ARG A 15 -6.61 -5.27 1.53
C ARG A 15 -6.83 -5.63 0.07
N ARG A 16 -8.06 -5.51 -0.43
CA ARG A 16 -8.37 -5.82 -1.83
C ARG A 16 -7.57 -4.97 -2.80
N MET A 17 -7.44 -3.67 -2.51
CA MET A 17 -6.67 -2.76 -3.34
C MET A 17 -5.18 -3.16 -3.38
N VAL A 18 -4.57 -3.38 -2.22
CA VAL A 18 -3.16 -3.78 -2.11
C VAL A 18 -2.91 -5.11 -2.82
N GLU A 19 -3.77 -6.11 -2.65
CA GLU A 19 -3.66 -7.39 -3.35
C GLU A 19 -3.71 -7.24 -4.88
N VAL A 20 -4.60 -6.39 -5.40
CA VAL A 20 -4.68 -6.11 -6.83
C VAL A 20 -3.40 -5.44 -7.33
N ILE A 21 -2.91 -4.43 -6.60
CA ILE A 21 -1.67 -3.73 -6.96
C ILE A 21 -0.49 -4.70 -6.96
N LEU A 22 -0.33 -5.52 -5.91
CA LEU A 22 0.74 -6.50 -5.81
C LEU A 22 0.70 -7.53 -6.94
N ARG A 23 -0.49 -7.96 -7.36
CA ARG A 23 -0.64 -8.85 -8.52
C ARG A 23 -0.23 -8.18 -9.83
N ILE A 24 -0.57 -6.90 -10.01
CA ILE A 24 -0.23 -6.14 -11.22
C ILE A 24 1.27 -5.87 -11.30
N THR A 25 1.92 -5.56 -10.18
CA THR A 25 3.33 -5.16 -10.14
C THR A 25 4.30 -6.34 -10.03
N LYS A 26 3.81 -7.56 -9.75
CA LYS A 26 4.65 -8.75 -9.63
C LYS A 26 5.50 -9.01 -10.88
N GLY A 27 6.81 -9.19 -10.69
CA GLY A 27 7.77 -9.41 -11.77
C GLY A 27 8.13 -8.15 -12.58
N THR A 28 7.65 -6.99 -12.17
CA THR A 28 7.96 -5.71 -12.82
C THR A 28 9.04 -4.95 -12.05
N ARG A 29 9.61 -3.89 -12.67
CA ARG A 29 10.59 -3.02 -12.00
C ARG A 29 10.04 -2.26 -10.79
N ILE A 30 8.72 -2.19 -10.66
CA ILE A 30 8.01 -1.52 -9.57
C ILE A 30 7.40 -2.53 -8.60
N GLU A 31 7.82 -3.80 -8.64
CA GLU A 31 7.47 -4.78 -7.63
C GLU A 31 7.95 -4.30 -6.25
N PRO A 32 7.06 -4.23 -5.24
CA PRO A 32 7.44 -3.71 -3.94
C PRO A 32 8.51 -4.57 -3.25
N LYS A 33 9.56 -3.93 -2.76
CA LYS A 33 10.60 -4.55 -1.93
C LYS A 33 10.05 -4.98 -0.56
N PRO A 34 10.75 -5.85 0.19
CA PRO A 34 10.27 -6.32 1.49
C PRO A 34 9.87 -5.21 2.48
N TYR A 35 10.64 -4.11 2.52
CA TYR A 35 10.30 -2.96 3.36
C TYR A 35 9.00 -2.27 2.92
N GLU A 36 8.81 -2.11 1.62
CA GLU A 36 7.61 -1.49 1.04
C GLU A 36 6.38 -2.37 1.28
N GLN A 37 6.53 -3.70 1.18
CA GLN A 37 5.48 -4.67 1.54
C GLN A 37 5.08 -4.57 3.01
N MET A 38 6.05 -4.43 3.92
CA MET A 38 5.78 -4.22 5.35
C MET A 38 4.94 -2.94 5.60
N LEU A 39 5.26 -1.84 4.90
CA LEU A 39 4.49 -0.60 5.01
C LEU A 39 3.05 -0.74 4.47
N LEU A 40 2.89 -1.46 3.35
CA LEU A 40 1.58 -1.76 2.80
C LEU A 40 0.73 -2.62 3.75
N ASP A 41 1.34 -3.59 4.43
CA ASP A 41 0.66 -4.41 5.45
C ASP A 41 0.16 -3.57 6.63
N GLN A 42 0.98 -2.65 7.14
CA GLN A 42 0.58 -1.71 8.21
C GLN A 42 -0.54 -0.76 7.76
N PHE A 43 -0.48 -0.30 6.50
CA PHE A 43 -1.55 0.49 5.90
C PHE A 43 -2.87 -0.29 5.82
N VAL A 44 -2.83 -1.55 5.37
CA VAL A 44 -4.03 -2.41 5.32
C VAL A 44 -4.69 -2.48 6.69
N ARG A 45 -3.91 -2.77 7.74
CA ARG A 45 -4.37 -2.84 9.14
C ARG A 45 -4.83 -1.51 9.72
N GLY A 46 -4.60 -0.38 9.02
CA GLY A 46 -4.92 0.96 9.50
C GLY A 46 -3.94 1.49 10.55
N GLU A 47 -2.78 0.84 10.72
CA GLU A 47 -1.69 1.31 11.58
C GLU A 47 -0.98 2.51 10.95
N LEU A 48 -0.97 2.58 9.61
CA LEU A 48 -0.47 3.72 8.83
C LEU A 48 -1.56 4.32 7.95
N THR A 49 -1.50 5.64 7.76
CA THR A 49 -2.22 6.35 6.70
C THR A 49 -1.39 6.34 5.41
N VAL A 50 -2.01 6.69 4.28
CA VAL A 50 -1.29 6.85 3.01
C VAL A 50 -0.16 7.89 3.13
N ASP A 51 -0.40 9.01 3.82
CA ASP A 51 0.61 10.04 4.04
C ASP A 51 1.82 9.51 4.82
N HIS A 52 1.59 8.70 5.87
CA HIS A 52 2.69 8.08 6.61
C HIS A 52 3.50 7.12 5.73
N VAL A 53 2.84 6.32 4.89
CA VAL A 53 3.54 5.42 3.94
C VAL A 53 4.41 6.24 2.99
N LEU A 54 3.91 7.35 2.42
CA LEU A 54 4.67 8.20 1.52
C LEU A 54 5.90 8.83 2.20
N ILE A 55 5.75 9.31 3.44
CA ILE A 55 6.86 9.86 4.22
C ILE A 55 7.96 8.82 4.43
N LEU A 56 7.59 7.60 4.83
CA LEU A 56 8.54 6.51 5.11
C LEU A 56 9.25 6.03 3.85
N LEU A 57 8.54 5.91 2.71
CA LEU A 57 9.15 5.57 1.43
C LEU A 57 10.13 6.64 0.95
N ASN A 58 9.79 7.91 1.10
CA ASN A 58 10.69 9.01 0.75
C ASN A 58 11.94 9.00 1.64
N ALA A 59 11.80 8.81 2.95
CA ALA A 59 12.93 8.77 3.87
C ALA A 59 13.97 7.68 3.52
N VAL A 60 13.53 6.56 2.94
CA VAL A 60 14.42 5.48 2.49
C VAL A 60 15.07 5.77 1.14
N ASN A 61 14.39 6.46 0.22
CA ASN A 61 14.93 6.79 -1.10
C ASN A 61 15.96 7.93 -1.09
N PHE A 62 16.02 8.73 -0.03
CA PHE A 62 17.01 9.80 0.14
C PHE A 62 18.29 9.39 0.89
N ARG A 63 18.52 8.09 1.08
CA ARG A 63 19.73 7.54 1.73
C ARG A 63 20.63 6.82 0.74
#